data_AF-A0A2I1G662-F1
#
_entry.id   AF-A0A2I1G662-F1
#
_cell.length_a   1.000
_cell.length_b   1.000
_cell.length_c   1.000
_cell.angle_alpha   90.00
_cell.angle_beta   90.00
_cell.angle_gamma   90.00
#
_symmetry.space_group_name_H-M   'P 1'
#
loop_
_entity.id
_entity.type
_entity.pdbx_description
1 polymer ?
#
loop_
_entity_poly.entity_id
_entity_poly.type
_entity_poly.pdbx_seq_one_letter_code
_entity_poly.pdbx_strand_id
1 'polypeptide(L)'
;MSFNIASFSNKKLNGYLKTRSNNIDKYIDILTAQKVNGSVFFALKYEMLISYPLNFPVRPALKLTELIKEIQEEQQIKKLMQKNNSLKKELAQLKKNCHYCTFGSQASSCRALLVKLGENEIALKNFW
;
A
#
# COMPACT_ATOMS: atom_id res chain seq x y z
N MET A 1 3.37 12.72 5.86
CA MET A 1 1.97 12.29 5.69
C MET A 1 1.95 10.84 5.22
N SER A 2 1.23 9.95 5.89
CA SER A 2 0.98 8.60 5.39
C SER A 2 0.01 8.69 4.20
N PHE A 3 0.47 8.27 3.02
CA PHE A 3 -0.33 8.27 1.81
C PHE A 3 -1.25 7.05 1.82
N ASN A 4 -2.44 7.19 2.40
CA ASN A 4 -3.45 6.13 2.42
C ASN A 4 -4.55 6.45 1.41
N ILE A 5 -4.53 5.78 0.25
CA ILE A 5 -5.55 6.01 -0.79
C ILE A 5 -6.93 5.54 -0.32
N ALA A 6 -7.01 4.56 0.59
CA ALA A 6 -8.29 4.06 1.08
C ALA A 6 -9.10 5.14 1.83
N SER A 7 -8.43 6.16 2.38
CA SER A 7 -9.09 7.30 3.03
C SER A 7 -9.41 8.46 2.09
N PHE A 8 -9.19 8.30 0.78
CA PHE A 8 -9.46 9.36 -0.18
C PHE A 8 -10.97 9.55 -0.37
N SER A 9 -11.42 10.80 -0.32
CA SER A 9 -12.72 11.18 -0.88
C SER A 9 -12.74 10.91 -2.39
N ASN A 10 -13.94 10.85 -2.98
CA ASN A 10 -14.08 10.63 -4.44
C ASN A 10 -13.25 11.64 -5.25
N LYS A 11 -13.30 12.94 -4.90
CA LYS A 11 -12.57 14.00 -5.59
C LYS A 11 -11.06 13.79 -5.51
N LYS A 12 -10.55 13.40 -4.34
CA LYS A 12 -9.12 13.15 -4.15
C LYS A 12 -8.66 11.88 -4.87
N LEU A 13 -9.48 10.82 -4.85
CA LEU A 13 -9.24 9.60 -5.63
C LEU A 13 -9.17 9.90 -7.12
N ASN A 14 -10.15 10.61 -7.66
CA ASN A 14 -10.19 10.96 -9.07
C ASN A 14 -8.97 11.78 -9.49
N GLY A 15 -8.62 12.81 -8.72
CA GLY A 15 -7.41 13.60 -8.97
C GLY A 15 -6.15 12.73 -8.99
N TYR A 16 -6.02 11.80 -8.04
CA TYR A 16 -4.92 10.85 -8.02
C TYR A 16 -4.91 9.93 -9.26
N LEU A 17 -6.04 9.35 -9.63
CA LEU A 17 -6.14 8.45 -10.79
C LEU A 17 -5.80 9.16 -12.10
N LYS A 18 -6.20 10.43 -12.28
CA LYS A 18 -5.79 11.26 -13.44
C LYS A 18 -4.28 11.39 -13.56
N THR A 19 -3.59 11.58 -12.43
CA THR A 19 -2.12 11.65 -12.43
C THR A 19 -1.42 10.33 -12.71
N ARG A 20 -2.12 9.20 -12.50
CA ARG A 20 -1.53 7.86 -12.63
C ARG A 20 -1.74 7.23 -14.00
N SER A 21 -2.86 7.51 -14.67
CA SER A 21 -3.18 6.88 -15.95
C SER A 21 -4.09 7.71 -16.84
N ASN A 22 -3.57 8.16 -17.99
CA ASN A 22 -4.33 8.87 -19.02
C ASN A 22 -5.47 8.01 -19.61
N ASN A 23 -5.36 6.67 -19.53
CA ASN A 23 -6.37 5.76 -20.05
C ASN A 23 -7.64 5.71 -19.19
N ILE A 24 -7.54 6.10 -17.91
CA ILE A 24 -8.66 6.07 -16.96
C ILE A 24 -9.45 7.37 -16.97
N ASP A 25 -8.85 8.48 -17.42
CA ASP A 25 -9.49 9.80 -17.42
C ASP A 25 -10.87 9.80 -18.10
N LYS A 26 -11.00 9.06 -19.21
CA LYS A 26 -12.26 8.89 -19.95
C LYS A 26 -13.38 8.18 -19.17
N TYR A 27 -13.05 7.44 -18.12
CA TYR A 27 -13.99 6.66 -17.31
C TYR A 27 -14.09 7.13 -15.86
N ILE A 28 -13.37 8.20 -15.49
CA ILE A 28 -13.45 8.79 -14.13
C ILE A 28 -14.85 9.33 -13.85
N ASP A 29 -15.57 9.79 -14.86
CA ASP A 29 -16.94 10.28 -14.69
C ASP A 29 -17.88 9.18 -14.23
N ILE A 30 -17.66 7.92 -14.65
CA ILE A 30 -18.41 6.75 -14.16
C ILE A 30 -18.16 6.54 -12.67
N LEU A 31 -16.89 6.55 -12.24
CA LEU A 31 -16.52 6.43 -10.82
C LEU A 31 -17.08 7.59 -9.99
N THR A 32 -17.11 8.80 -10.57
CA THR A 32 -17.63 10.02 -9.94
C THR A 32 -19.14 9.94 -9.75
N ALA A 33 -19.87 9.55 -10.79
CA ALA A 33 -21.33 9.40 -10.77
C ALA A 33 -21.77 8.37 -9.72
N GLN A 34 -21.01 7.27 -9.58
CA GLN A 34 -21.24 6.23 -8.57
C GLN A 34 -20.64 6.57 -7.20
N LYS A 35 -20.10 7.78 -7.00
CA LYS A 35 -19.51 8.26 -5.75
C LYS A 35 -18.46 7.31 -5.17
N VAL A 36 -17.69 6.66 -6.05
CA VAL A 36 -16.63 5.73 -5.64
C VAL A 36 -15.54 6.51 -4.88
N ASN A 37 -15.35 6.16 -3.61
CA ASN A 37 -14.27 6.66 -2.77
C ASN A 37 -13.10 5.66 -2.71
N GLY A 38 -12.01 6.02 -2.05
CA GLY A 38 -10.81 5.19 -2.00
C GLY A 38 -11.02 3.78 -1.43
N SER A 39 -11.88 3.65 -0.41
CA SER A 39 -12.20 2.35 0.19
C SER A 39 -13.00 1.47 -0.77
N VAL A 40 -14.02 2.05 -1.41
CA VAL A 40 -14.85 1.33 -2.40
C VAL A 40 -14.01 0.94 -3.61
N PHE A 41 -13.14 1.84 -4.08
CA PHE A 41 -12.25 1.62 -5.20
C PHE A 41 -11.39 0.35 -5.04
N PHE A 42 -10.79 0.15 -3.86
CA PHE A 42 -9.99 -1.04 -3.61
C PHE A 42 -10.79 -2.33 -3.46
N ALA A 43 -12.10 -2.22 -3.23
CA ALA A 43 -13.00 -3.38 -3.19
C ALA A 43 -13.57 -3.73 -4.57
N LEU A 44 -13.36 -2.89 -5.60
CA LEU A 44 -13.86 -3.16 -6.95
C LEU A 44 -13.17 -4.38 -7.53
N LYS A 45 -14.00 -5.34 -7.94
CA LYS A 45 -13.59 -6.51 -8.72
C LYS A 45 -13.99 -6.34 -10.17
N TYR A 46 -13.35 -7.09 -11.05
CA TYR A 46 -13.63 -7.06 -12.48
C TYR A 46 -15.13 -7.23 -12.79
N GLU A 47 -15.81 -8.15 -12.10
CA GLU A 47 -17.23 -8.44 -12.29
C GLU A 47 -18.11 -7.24 -11.91
N MET A 48 -17.72 -6.49 -10.87
CA MET A 48 -18.41 -5.29 -10.45
C MET A 48 -18.24 -4.15 -11.46
N LEU A 49 -17.06 -4.05 -12.08
CA LEU A 49 -16.77 -3.01 -13.06
C LEU A 49 -17.61 -3.17 -14.32
N ILE A 50 -17.78 -4.40 -14.81
CA ILE A 50 -18.54 -4.67 -16.05
C ILE A 50 -20.06 -4.72 -15.83
N SER A 51 -20.51 -4.81 -14.58
CA SER A 51 -21.93 -4.90 -14.22
C SER A 51 -22.55 -3.54 -13.90
N TYR A 52 -23.89 -3.46 -13.95
CA TYR A 52 -24.61 -2.31 -13.40
C TYR A 52 -24.28 -2.15 -11.90
N PRO A 53 -24.01 -0.92 -11.41
CA PRO A 53 -24.22 0.37 -12.08
C PRO A 53 -23.01 0.94 -12.82
N LEU A 54 -21.85 0.26 -12.82
CA LEU A 54 -20.60 0.80 -13.36
C LEU A 54 -20.49 0.59 -14.88
N ASN A 55 -20.93 -0.55 -15.41
CA ASN A 55 -21.03 -0.84 -16.85
C ASN A 55 -19.79 -0.44 -17.67
N PHE A 56 -18.58 -0.65 -17.13
CA PHE A 56 -17.35 -0.39 -17.87
C PHE A 56 -17.25 -1.33 -19.07
N PRO A 57 -16.74 -0.86 -20.23
CA PRO A 57 -16.35 -1.77 -21.28
C PRO A 57 -15.25 -2.74 -20.78
N VAL A 58 -15.25 -3.97 -21.30
CA VAL A 58 -14.39 -5.08 -20.84
C VAL A 58 -12.91 -4.69 -20.73
N ARG A 59 -12.33 -4.13 -21.80
CA ARG A 59 -10.90 -3.75 -21.82
C ARG A 59 -10.55 -2.69 -20.75
N PRO A 60 -11.29 -1.57 -20.63
CA PRO A 60 -11.17 -0.65 -19.50
C PRO A 60 -11.29 -1.29 -18.12
N ALA A 61 -12.25 -2.20 -17.92
CA ALA A 61 -12.44 -2.89 -16.64
C ALA A 61 -11.21 -3.74 -16.27
N LEU A 62 -10.61 -4.46 -17.23
CA LEU A 62 -9.37 -5.21 -17.02
C LEU A 62 -8.22 -4.28 -16.60
N LYS A 63 -7.98 -3.21 -17.36
CA LYS A 63 -6.92 -2.24 -17.03
C LYS A 63 -7.11 -1.58 -15.66
N LEU A 64 -8.35 -1.29 -15.29
CA LEU A 64 -8.64 -0.71 -13.98
C LEU A 64 -8.40 -1.73 -12.85
N THR A 65 -8.74 -3.00 -13.09
CA THR A 65 -8.46 -4.09 -12.15
C THR A 65 -6.96 -4.28 -11.95
N GLU A 66 -6.17 -4.24 -13.02
CA GLU A 66 -4.70 -4.27 -12.96
C GLU A 66 -4.16 -3.08 -12.17
N LEU A 67 -4.62 -1.87 -12.46
CA LEU A 67 -4.19 -0.68 -11.72
C LEU A 67 -4.54 -0.76 -10.24
N ILE A 68 -5.72 -1.27 -9.88
CA ILE A 68 -6.10 -1.47 -8.47
C ILE A 68 -5.09 -2.36 -7.76
N LYS A 69 -4.67 -3.46 -8.40
CA LYS A 69 -3.65 -4.39 -7.86
C LYS A 69 -2.29 -3.71 -7.71
N GLU A 70 -1.80 -3.04 -8.76
CA GLU A 70 -0.53 -2.30 -8.73
C GLU A 70 -0.49 -1.30 -7.57
N ILE A 71 -1.56 -0.52 -7.40
CA ILE A 71 -1.66 0.46 -6.31
C ILE A 71 -1.68 -0.24 -4.94
N GLN A 72 -2.37 -1.38 -4.80
CA GLN A 72 -2.40 -2.14 -3.55
C GLN A 72 -1.01 -2.68 -3.19
N GLU A 73 -0.28 -3.22 -4.17
CA GLU A 73 1.08 -3.71 -4.00
C GLU A 73 2.04 -2.58 -3.61
N GLU A 74 1.98 -1.43 -4.29
CA GLU A 74 2.77 -0.25 -3.91
C GLU A 74 2.52 0.20 -2.47
N GLN A 75 1.26 0.15 -2.02
CA GLN A 75 0.92 0.49 -0.64
C GLN A 75 1.50 -0.51 0.36
N GLN A 76 1.51 -1.80 0.03
CA GLN A 76 2.12 -2.83 0.86
C GLN A 76 3.64 -2.62 0.95
N ILE A 77 4.30 -2.38 -0.19
CA ILE A 77 5.74 -2.07 -0.24
C ILE A 77 6.05 -0.85 0.62
N LYS A 78 5.29 0.24 0.47
CA LYS A 78 5.49 1.46 1.28
C LYS A 78 5.33 1.20 2.77
N LYS A 79 4.34 0.39 3.19
CA LYS A 79 4.14 0.00 4.59
C LYS A 79 5.31 -0.83 5.12
N LEU A 80 5.79 -1.81 4.34
CA LEU A 80 6.94 -2.65 4.69
C LEU A 80 8.22 -1.81 4.84
N MET A 81 8.47 -0.89 3.90
CA MET A 81 9.62 0.01 3.97
C MET A 81 9.57 0.92 5.21
N GLN A 82 8.39 1.49 5.53
CA GLN A 82 8.21 2.31 6.73
C GLN A 82 8.45 1.51 8.01
N LYS A 83 7.91 0.28 8.09
CA LYS A 83 8.13 -0.63 9.22
C LYS A 83 9.62 -0.96 9.37
N ASN A 84 10.30 -1.28 8.28
CA ASN A 84 11.75 -1.53 8.28
C ASN A 84 12.56 -0.33 8.75
N ASN A 85 12.23 0.87 8.30
CA ASN A 85 12.90 2.09 8.77
C ASN A 85 12.68 2.32 10.26
N SER A 86 11.48 2.03 10.78
CA SER A 86 11.18 2.12 12.21
C SER A 86 12.00 1.11 13.02
N LEU A 87 12.03 -0.16 12.58
CA LEU A 87 12.81 -1.21 13.24
C LEU A 87 14.32 -0.91 13.23
N LYS A 88 14.85 -0.36 12.13
CA LYS A 88 16.26 0.07 12.05
C LYS A 88 16.58 1.17 13.07
N LYS A 89 15.66 2.14 13.25
CA LYS A 89 15.81 3.19 14.28
C LYS A 89 15.75 2.62 15.69
N GLU A 90 14.81 1.73 15.97
CA GLU A 90 14.67 1.06 17.27
C GLU A 90 15.92 0.24 17.61
N LEU A 91 16.42 -0.54 16.65
CA LEU A 91 17.66 -1.30 16.80
C LEU A 91 18.86 -0.38 17.05
N ALA A 92 18.96 0.75 16.34
CA ALA A 92 20.04 1.72 16.57
C ALA A 92 19.96 2.35 17.97
N GLN A 93 18.76 2.65 18.46
CA GLN A 93 18.56 3.18 19.80
C GLN A 93 18.92 2.16 20.88
N LEU A 94 18.49 0.90 20.73
CA LEU A 94 18.87 -0.17 21.64
C LEU A 94 20.38 -0.36 21.67
N LYS A 95 21.04 -0.39 20.50
CA LYS A 95 22.52 -0.48 20.42
C LYS A 95 23.23 0.65 21.16
N LYS A 96 22.72 1.89 21.09
CA LYS A 96 23.26 3.03 21.84
C LYS A 96 23.07 2.91 23.34
N ASN A 97 21.92 2.40 23.77
CA ASN A 97 21.62 2.18 25.19
C ASN A 97 22.35 0.95 25.77
N CYS A 98 22.87 0.08 24.90
CA CYS A 98 23.52 -1.19 25.23
C CYS A 98 25.04 -1.07 25.49
N HIS A 99 25.54 0.12 25.86
CA HIS A 99 26.97 0.32 26.21
C HIS A 99 27.39 -0.44 27.49
N TYR A 100 26.47 -1.15 28.17
CA TYR A 100 26.70 -1.87 29.44
C TYR A 100 26.08 -3.28 29.53
N CYS A 101 25.69 -3.95 28.43
CA CYS A 101 24.99 -5.24 28.54
C CYS A 101 25.89 -6.46 28.33
N THR A 102 26.63 -6.81 29.37
CA THR A 102 27.05 -8.19 29.62
C THR A 102 25.86 -8.97 30.20
N PHE A 103 25.26 -9.85 29.39
CA PHE A 103 24.25 -10.87 29.76
C PHE A 103 22.93 -10.37 30.42
N GLY A 104 21.86 -10.23 29.61
CA GLY A 104 20.50 -9.91 30.10
C GLY A 104 19.45 -9.64 29.00
N SER A 105 18.18 -9.47 29.40
CA SER A 105 16.93 -9.39 28.58
C SER A 105 16.96 -8.49 27.33
N GLN A 106 17.86 -7.51 27.27
CA GLN A 106 18.03 -6.62 26.12
C GLN A 106 18.65 -7.35 24.90
N ALA A 107 19.47 -8.38 25.10
CA ALA A 107 20.00 -9.20 24.01
C ALA A 107 18.88 -9.96 23.27
N SER A 108 17.87 -10.44 24.00
CA SER A 108 16.69 -11.09 23.45
C SER A 108 15.85 -10.13 22.59
N SER A 109 15.72 -8.87 23.02
CA SER A 109 15.01 -7.83 22.26
C SER A 109 15.73 -7.47 20.95
N CYS A 110 17.06 -7.27 21.00
CA CYS A 110 17.88 -7.05 19.80
C CYS A 110 17.75 -8.21 18.79
N ARG A 111 17.80 -9.47 19.27
CA ARG A 111 17.66 -10.65 18.39
C ARG A 111 16.27 -10.70 17.73
N ALA A 112 15.21 -10.43 18.48
CA ALA A 112 13.85 -10.40 17.95
C ALA A 112 13.66 -9.31 16.86
N LEU A 113 14.27 -8.14 17.02
CA LEU A 113 14.24 -7.07 16.02
C LEU A 113 15.02 -7.44 14.75
N LEU A 114 16.17 -8.11 14.89
CA LEU A 114 16.96 -8.59 13.75
C LEU A 114 16.17 -9.63 12.92
N VAL A 115 15.44 -10.54 13.57
CA VAL A 115 14.56 -11.50 12.89
C VAL A 115 13.48 -10.78 12.09
N LYS A 116 12.75 -9.85 12.72
CA LYS A 116 11.69 -9.06 12.06
C LYS A 116 12.20 -8.21 10.89
N LEU A 117 13.44 -7.70 10.98
CA LEU A 117 14.09 -6.98 9.88
C LEU A 117 14.37 -7.93 8.70
N GLY A 118 14.92 -9.11 8.97
CA GLY A 118 15.18 -10.12 7.95
C GLY A 118 13.91 -10.57 7.22
N GLU A 119 12.83 -10.84 7.95
CA GLU A 119 11.52 -11.21 7.36
C GLU A 119 10.99 -10.16 6.40
N ASN A 120 11.01 -8.88 6.80
CA ASN A 120 10.53 -7.81 5.93
C ASN A 120 11.47 -7.56 4.73
N GLU A 121 12.78 -7.76 4.88
CA GLU A 121 13.74 -7.65 3.76
C GLU A 121 13.52 -8.77 2.73
N ILE A 122 13.22 -10.00 3.16
CA ILE A 122 12.81 -11.10 2.27
C ILE A 122 11.50 -10.75 1.57
N ALA A 123 10.50 -10.27 2.32
CA ALA A 123 9.22 -9.87 1.75
C ALA A 123 9.38 -8.80 0.66
N LEU A 124 10.24 -7.79 0.88
CA LEU A 124 10.54 -6.75 -0.11
C LEU A 124 11.25 -7.28 -1.36
N LYS A 125 12.13 -8.29 -1.22
CA LYS A 125 12.80 -8.93 -2.37
C LYS A 125 11.84 -9.71 -3.25
N ASN A 126 10.78 -10.28 -2.68
CA ASN A 126 9.78 -11.04 -3.44
C ASN A 126 8.85 -10.17 -4.31
N PHE A 127 8.95 -8.83 -4.21
CA PHE A 127 8.20 -7.89 -5.06
C PHE A 127 8.97 -7.45 -6.33
N TRP A 128 10.23 -7.85 -6.50
CA TRP A 128 11.10 -7.47 -7.64
C TRP A 128 11.63 -8.72 -8.35
#